data_AF-A0A9W6DE87-F1
#
_entry.id   AF-A0A9W6DE87-F1
#
_cell.length_a   1.000
_cell.length_b   1.000
_cell.length_c   1.000
_cell.angle_alpha   90.00
_cell.angle_beta   90.00
_cell.angle_gamma   90.00
#
_symmetry.space_group_name_H-M   'P 1'
#
loop_
_entity.id
_entity.type
_entity.pdbx_description
1 polymer ?
#
loop_
_entity_poly.entity_id
_entity_poly.type
_entity_poly.pdbx_seq_one_letter_code
_entity_poly.pdbx_strand_id
1 'polypeptide(L)' 'MDFLNNEFVATIIYAILALVLMFVGYKIFDMITPYNFAEEIKEKNPAVGAVIAGIFIAVAIIIKAAIA' A
#
# COMPACT_ATOMS: atom_id res chain seq x y z
N MET A 1 6.20 22.14 17.74
CA MET A 1 6.99 20.91 17.53
C MET A 1 6.78 19.93 18.69
N ASP A 2 5.64 20.02 19.39
CA ASP A 2 5.40 19.28 20.64
C ASP A 2 4.40 18.12 20.50
N PHE A 3 3.68 18.05 19.38
CA PHE A 3 2.75 16.96 19.07
C PHE A 3 3.46 15.64 18.71
N LEU A 4 4.70 15.71 18.23
CA LEU A 4 5.53 14.54 17.91
C LEU A 4 6.19 13.93 19.15
N ASN A 5 6.21 14.65 20.28
CA ASN A 5 6.75 14.15 21.55
C ASN A 5 5.79 13.16 22.25
N ASN A 6 4.55 13.05 21.76
CA ASN A 6 3.60 12.07 22.23
C ASN A 6 3.66 10.85 21.30
N GLU A 7 4.31 9.78 21.77
CA GLU A 7 4.58 8.54 21.02
C GLU A 7 3.31 7.96 20.36
N PHE A 8 2.16 8.17 21.00
CA PHE A 8 0.85 7.77 20.48
C PHE A 8 0.45 8.54 19.21
N VAL A 9 0.65 9.86 19.20
CA VAL A 9 0.34 10.73 18.05
C VAL A 9 1.29 10.43 16.89
N ALA A 10 2.57 10.22 17.18
CA ALA A 10 3.55 9.81 16.17
C ALA A 10 3.17 8.47 15.51
N THR A 11 2.75 7.47 16.31
CA THR A 11 2.29 6.16 15.79
C THR A 11 1.11 6.30 14.85
N ILE A 12 0.12 7.12 15.20
CA ILE A 12 -1.05 7.38 14.34
C ILE A 12 -0.63 8.05 13.02
N ILE A 13 0.27 9.04 13.09
CA ILE A 13 0.77 9.74 11.90
C ILE A 13 1.50 8.75 10.98
N TYR A 14 2.38 7.90 11.51
CA TYR A 14 3.08 6.88 10.71
C TYR A 14 2.14 5.83 10.14
N ALA A 15 1.10 5.42 10.87
CA ALA A 15 0.08 4.49 10.36
C ALA A 15 -0.71 5.10 9.18
N ILE A 16 -1.08 6.38 9.27
CA ILE A 16 -1.74 7.09 8.17
C ILE A 16 -0.78 7.23 6.97
N LEU A 17 0.48 7.60 7.23
CA LEU A 17 1.50 7.73 6.19
C LEU A 17 1.72 6.40 5.46
N ALA A 18 1.76 5.29 6.19
CA ALA A 18 1.87 3.94 5.65
C ALA A 18 0.70 3.60 4.72
N LEU A 19 -0.55 3.89 5.12
CA LEU A 19 -1.73 3.68 4.27
C LEU A 19 -1.67 4.50 2.98
N VAL A 20 -1.25 5.76 3.07
CA VAL A 20 -1.10 6.63 1.89
C VAL A 20 -0.03 6.08 0.94
N LEU A 21 1.13 5.69 1.47
CA LEU A 21 2.20 5.07 0.68
C LEU A 21 1.75 3.76 0.02
N MET A 22 0.94 2.96 0.72
CA MET A 22 0.37 1.72 0.18
C MET A 22 -0.55 1.99 -1.02
N PHE A 23 -1.43 2.99 -0.91
CA PHE A 23 -2.32 3.38 -1.99
C PHE A 23 -1.56 3.93 -3.20
N VAL A 24 -0.55 4.77 -2.95
CA VAL A 24 0.31 5.33 -4.01
C VAL A 24 1.10 4.21 -4.71
N GLY A 25 1.67 3.28 -3.95
CA GLY A 25 2.38 2.12 -4.48
C GLY A 25 1.51 1.28 -5.41
N TYR A 26 0.27 0.98 -4.98
CA TYR A 26 -0.71 0.29 -5.83
C TYR A 26 -0.98 1.06 -7.13
N LYS A 27 -1.27 2.37 -7.04
CA LYS A 27 -1.60 3.19 -8.20
C LYS A 27 -0.45 3.30 -9.20
N ILE A 28 0.80 3.40 -8.72
CA ILE A 28 1.98 3.41 -9.58
C ILE A 28 2.12 2.05 -10.29
N PHE A 29 1.91 0.95 -9.56
CA PHE A 29 1.98 -0.39 -10.13
C PHE A 29 0.91 -0.60 -11.22
N ASP A 30 -0.32 -0.20 -10.94
CA ASP A 30 -1.45 -0.22 -11.89
C ASP A 30 -1.14 0.61 -13.15
N MET A 31 -0.49 1.78 -13.00
CA MET A 31 -0.12 2.64 -14.13
C MET A 31 1.05 2.09 -14.97
N ILE A 32 2.01 1.39 -14.35
CA ILE A 32 3.16 0.80 -15.04
C ILE A 32 2.75 -0.49 -15.76
N THR A 33 1.80 -1.23 -15.20
CA THR A 33 1.38 -2.51 -15.78
C THR A 33 0.41 -2.25 -16.94
N PRO A 34 0.66 -2.76 -18.15
CA PRO A 34 -0.25 -2.59 -19.31
C PRO A 34 -1.54 -3.42 -19.19
N TYR A 35 -1.87 -3.88 -17.99
CA TYR A 35 -2.94 -4.80 -17.70
C TYR A 35 -4.09 -4.05 -17.05
N ASN A 36 -5.30 -4.21 -17.56
CA ASN A 36 -6.45 -3.45 -17.08
C ASN A 36 -7.05 -4.18 -15.88
N PHE A 37 -6.47 -3.97 -14.69
CA PHE A 37 -6.89 -4.62 -13.45
C PHE A 37 -8.41 -4.49 -13.21
N ALA A 38 -9.01 -3.36 -13.58
CA ALA A 38 -10.44 -3.14 -13.48
C ALA A 38 -11.28 -4.09 -14.35
N GLU A 39 -10.77 -4.47 -15.53
CA GLU A 39 -11.43 -5.37 -16.47
C GLU A 39 -11.32 -6.82 -15.99
N GLU A 40 -10.15 -7.25 -15.53
CA GLU A 40 -9.97 -8.59 -15.00
C GLU A 40 -10.70 -8.83 -13.66
N ILE A 41 -10.80 -7.79 -12.81
CA ILE A 41 -11.63 -7.85 -11.59
C ILE A 41 -13.10 -8.07 -11.97
N LYS A 42 -13.55 -7.47 -13.07
CA LYS A 42 -14.91 -7.64 -13.60
C LYS A 42 -15.12 -9.04 -14.18
N GLU A 43 -14.10 -9.63 -14.79
CA GLU A 43 -14.08 -11.04 -15.23
C GLU A 43 -13.92 -12.05 -14.08
N LYS A 44 -13.79 -11.59 -12.82
CA LYS A 44 -13.56 -12.44 -11.64
C LYS A 44 -12.33 -13.34 -11.75
N ASN A 45 -11.27 -12.85 -12.40
CA ASN A 45 -10.03 -13.62 -12.50
C ASN A 45 -9.31 -13.67 -11.14
N PRO A 46 -9.19 -14.85 -10.49
CA PRO A 46 -8.54 -14.96 -9.19
C PRO A 46 -7.03 -14.65 -9.24
N ALA A 47 -6.40 -14.75 -10.42
CA ALA A 47 -4.99 -14.42 -10.59
C ALA A 47 -4.71 -12.95 -10.26
N VAL A 48 -5.64 -12.05 -10.62
CA VAL A 48 -5.51 -10.63 -10.32
C VAL A 48 -5.64 -10.35 -8.83
N GLY A 49 -6.53 -11.07 -8.13
CA GLY A 49 -6.59 -11.00 -6.66
C GLY A 49 -5.27 -11.40 -6.00
N ALA A 50 -4.59 -12.43 -6.51
CA ALA A 50 -3.29 -12.87 -6.00
C ALA A 50 -2.19 -11.82 -6.24
N VAL A 51 -2.16 -11.18 -7.41
CA VAL A 51 -1.22 -10.11 -7.73
C VAL A 51 -1.42 -8.91 -6.82
N ILE A 52 -2.67 -8.48 -6.63
CA ILE A 52 -3.02 -7.37 -5.74
C ILE A 52 -2.55 -7.67 -4.30
N ALA A 53 -2.85 -8.88 -3.78
CA ALA A 53 -2.39 -9.30 -2.46
C ALA A 53 -0.86 -9.29 -2.35
N GLY A 54 -0.14 -9.72 -3.39
CA GLY A 54 1.31 -9.68 -3.45
C GLY A 54 1.88 -8.26 -3.38
N ILE A 55 1.29 -7.32 -4.11
CA ILE A 55 1.67 -5.90 -4.08
C ILE A 55 1.47 -5.32 -2.67
N PHE A 56 0.33 -5.59 -2.05
CA PHE A 56 0.06 -5.13 -0.68
C PHE A 56 1.08 -5.70 0.32
N ILE A 57 1.42 -6.99 0.23
CA ILE A 57 2.43 -7.61 1.09
C ILE A 57 3.81 -6.98 0.86
N ALA A 58 4.22 -6.80 -0.39
CA ALA A 58 5.51 -6.20 -0.72
C ALA A 58 5.65 -4.78 -0.17
N VAL A 59 4.62 -3.94 -0.34
CA VAL A 59 4.63 -2.57 0.19
C VAL A 59 4.61 -2.56 1.72
N ALA A 60 3.86 -3.46 2.36
CA ALA A 60 3.87 -3.59 3.82
C ALA A 60 5.27 -3.95 4.36
N ILE A 61 6.02 -4.81 3.67
CA ILE A 61 7.39 -5.17 4.05
C ILE A 61 8.32 -3.96 3.93
N ILE A 62 8.22 -3.18 2.85
CA ILE A 62 9.04 -1.98 2.64
C ILE A 62 8.76 -0.95 3.74
N ILE A 63 7.49 -0.71 4.05
CA ILE A 63 7.08 0.23 5.11
C ILE A 63 7.61 -0.23 6.47
N LYS A 64 7.45 -1.52 6.80
CA LYS A 64 8.01 -2.10 8.03
C LYS A 64 9.52 -1.85 8.11
N ALA A 65 10.24 -2.09 7.03
CA ALA A 65 11.70 -1.89 6.97
C ALA A 65 12.11 -0.41 7.06
N ALA A 66 11.24 0.52 6.68
CA ALA A 66 11.51 1.95 6.76
C ALA A 66 11.23 2.56 8.14
N ILE A 67 10.34 1.95 8.92
CA ILE A 67 9.95 2.42 10.27
C ILE A 67 10.75 1.71 11.37
N ALA A 68 11.23 0.48 11.12
CA ALA A 68 12.08 -0.29 12.04
C ALA A 68 13.50 0.27 12.12
#